data_AF-A1BQN2-F1
#
_entry.id   AF-A1BQN2-F1
#
_cell.length_a   1.000
_cell.length_b   1.000
_cell.length_c   1.000
_cell.angle_alpha   90.00
_cell.angle_beta   90.00
_cell.angle_gamma   90.00
#
_symmetry.space_group_name_H-M   'P 1'
#
loop_
_entity.id
_entity.type
_entity.pdbx_description
1 polymer ?
#
loop_
_entity_poly.entity_id
_entity_poly.type
_entity_poly.pdbx_seq_one_letter_code
_entity_poly.pdbx_strand_id
1 'polypeptide(L)'
;FDSAYQGFASGSLDQDAQSVRMFVADGGELLMAQSYAKNMGLYGERVGALSIVCGSADVAVRVESQLKLVIRPMYSNPPIHGASIVATILKDSAMFNEWTVELKGMADRIISMRQQLFDALKT
;
A
#
# COMPACT_ATOMS: atom_id res chain seq x y z
N PHE A 1 7.37 5.98 -6.36
CA PHE A 1 6.59 4.74 -6.51
C PHE A 1 5.13 5.01 -6.18
N ASP A 2 4.22 4.56 -7.03
CA ASP A 2 2.78 4.53 -6.74
C ASP A 2 2.38 3.07 -6.46
N SER A 3 1.99 2.78 -5.22
CA SER A 3 1.74 1.45 -4.68
C SER A 3 0.29 1.31 -4.21
N ALA A 4 -0.63 1.20 -5.16
CA ALA A 4 -2.05 1.06 -4.88
C ALA A 4 -2.56 -0.41 -4.81
N TYR A 5 -1.73 -1.37 -5.21
CA TYR A 5 -2.13 -2.78 -5.42
C TYR A 5 -1.24 -3.79 -4.71
N GLN A 6 -0.50 -3.40 -3.68
CA GLN A 6 0.39 -4.32 -2.96
C GLN A 6 -0.40 -5.50 -2.37
N GLY A 7 0.02 -6.72 -2.74
CA GLY A 7 -0.60 -8.00 -2.44
C GLY A 7 -1.79 -8.34 -3.33
N PHE A 8 -2.31 -7.39 -4.12
CA PHE A 8 -3.44 -7.60 -5.03
C PHE A 8 -2.99 -7.99 -6.44
N ALA A 9 -1.72 -7.78 -6.79
CA ALA A 9 -1.20 -8.11 -8.12
C ALA A 9 -0.80 -9.59 -8.19
N SER A 10 -0.09 -10.11 -7.17
CA SER A 10 0.31 -11.52 -7.13
C SER A 10 -0.34 -12.36 -6.03
N GLY A 11 -1.04 -11.73 -5.08
CA GLY A 11 -1.46 -12.40 -3.84
C GLY A 11 -0.40 -12.39 -2.74
N SER A 12 0.77 -11.77 -2.97
CA SER A 12 1.86 -11.66 -1.99
C SER A 12 2.28 -10.21 -1.78
N LEU A 13 2.18 -9.74 -0.52
CA LEU A 13 2.61 -8.41 -0.13
C LEU A 13 4.11 -8.18 -0.39
N ASP A 14 4.93 -9.22 -0.24
CA ASP A 14 6.39 -9.13 -0.38
C ASP A 14 6.81 -9.08 -1.84
N GLN A 15 6.21 -9.92 -2.67
CA GLN A 15 6.49 -9.96 -4.10
C GLN A 15 6.10 -8.64 -4.75
N ASP A 16 4.91 -8.11 -4.43
CA ASP A 16 4.42 -6.86 -5.00
C ASP A 16 5.22 -5.62 -4.54
N ALA A 17 5.95 -5.72 -3.42
CA ALA A 17 6.83 -4.65 -2.92
C ALA A 17 8.31 -4.82 -3.34
N GLN A 18 8.66 -5.86 -4.09
CA GLN A 18 10.05 -6.21 -4.37
C GLN A 18 10.81 -5.08 -5.07
N SER A 19 10.20 -4.42 -6.06
CA SER A 19 10.84 -3.32 -6.80
C SER A 19 11.20 -2.14 -5.91
N VAL A 20 10.31 -1.75 -5.00
CA VAL A 20 10.55 -0.69 -4.00
C VAL A 20 11.70 -1.10 -3.08
N ARG A 21 11.68 -2.33 -2.57
CA ARG A 21 12.71 -2.83 -1.65
C ARG A 21 14.08 -2.93 -2.30
N MET A 22 14.15 -3.39 -3.56
CA MET A 22 15.39 -3.44 -4.33
C MET A 22 15.99 -2.04 -4.51
N PHE A 23 15.16 -1.06 -4.91
CA PHE A 23 15.61 0.31 -5.10
C PHE A 23 16.19 0.92 -3.81
N VAL A 24 15.55 0.68 -2.67
CA VAL A 24 16.05 1.14 -1.36
C VAL A 24 17.33 0.40 -0.96
N ALA A 25 17.40 -0.92 -1.21
CA ALA A 25 18.57 -1.73 -0.90
C ALA A 25 19.82 -1.28 -1.68
N ASP A 26 19.63 -0.76 -2.90
CA ASP A 26 20.69 -0.17 -3.72
C ASP A 26 21.08 1.27 -3.27
N GLY A 27 20.54 1.74 -2.14
CA GLY A 27 20.82 3.06 -1.58
C GLY A 27 19.95 4.20 -2.13
N GLY A 28 18.88 3.88 -2.86
CA GLY A 28 17.99 4.86 -3.46
C GLY A 28 17.09 5.57 -2.44
N GLU A 29 17.11 6.90 -2.47
CA GLU A 29 16.10 7.76 -1.82
C GLU A 29 14.84 7.83 -2.71
N LEU A 30 13.65 7.67 -2.11
CA LEU A 30 12.40 7.59 -2.87
C LEU A 30 11.24 8.27 -2.16
N LEU A 31 10.20 8.58 -2.94
CA LEU A 31 8.86 8.84 -2.44
C LEU A 31 7.95 7.68 -2.85
N MET A 32 7.14 7.18 -1.92
CA MET A 32 6.14 6.15 -2.16
C MET A 32 4.76 6.63 -1.68
N ALA A 33 3.81 6.68 -2.61
CA ALA A 33 2.39 6.82 -2.27
C ALA A 33 1.77 5.41 -2.20
N GLN A 34 1.08 5.11 -1.10
CA GLN A 34 0.47 3.82 -0.85
C GLN A 34 -1.03 4.00 -0.61
N SER A 35 -1.85 3.15 -1.22
CA SER A 35 -3.31 3.19 -1.06
C SER A 35 -3.84 1.91 -0.43
N TYR A 36 -4.74 2.05 0.54
CA TYR A 36 -5.44 0.91 1.16
C TYR A 36 -6.86 0.68 0.57
N ALA A 37 -7.21 1.41 -0.49
CA ALA A 37 -8.54 1.33 -1.07
C ALA A 37 -8.84 -0.05 -1.68
N LYS A 38 -7.84 -0.71 -2.28
CA LYS A 38 -8.04 -1.96 -3.04
C LYS A 38 -7.72 -3.19 -2.21
N ASN A 39 -6.54 -3.21 -1.60
CA ASN A 39 -6.07 -4.37 -0.84
C ASN A 39 -6.82 -4.58 0.50
N MET A 40 -7.41 -3.54 1.09
CA MET A 40 -8.27 -3.63 2.29
C MET A 40 -9.74 -3.27 2.01
N GLY A 41 -10.12 -3.02 0.76
CA GLY A 41 -11.51 -2.66 0.41
C GLY A 41 -11.99 -1.29 0.93
N LEU A 42 -11.09 -0.43 1.43
CA LEU A 42 -11.42 0.84 2.09
C LEU A 42 -11.58 2.00 1.08
N TYR A 43 -12.35 1.79 0.00
CA TYR A 43 -12.48 2.74 -1.11
C TYR A 43 -12.98 4.12 -0.64
N GLY A 44 -14.06 4.15 0.14
CA GLY A 44 -14.71 5.36 0.62
C GLY A 44 -13.98 6.06 1.76
N GLU A 45 -13.16 5.32 2.52
CA GLU A 45 -12.43 5.85 3.69
C GLU A 45 -11.27 6.78 3.33
N ARG A 46 -10.85 6.77 2.06
CA ARG A 46 -9.77 7.62 1.53
C ARG A 46 -8.45 7.49 2.30
N VAL A 47 -8.14 6.27 2.75
CA VAL A 47 -6.93 5.98 3.53
C VAL A 47 -5.74 5.58 2.65
N GLY A 48 -4.58 6.15 2.97
CA GLY A 48 -3.31 5.94 2.29
C GLY A 48 -2.15 6.46 3.13
N ALA A 49 -0.93 6.27 2.64
CA ALA A 49 0.29 6.75 3.28
C ALA A 49 1.25 7.34 2.25
N LEU A 50 2.01 8.36 2.66
CA LEU A 50 3.18 8.85 1.93
C LEU A 50 4.42 8.49 2.74
N SER A 51 5.31 7.70 2.15
CA SER A 51 6.61 7.36 2.72
C SER A 51 7.71 8.03 1.92
N ILE A 52 8.68 8.64 2.61
CA ILE A 52 9.84 9.29 1.99
C ILE A 52 11.10 8.68 2.61
N VAL A 53 11.87 7.96 1.80
CA VAL A 53 13.16 7.37 2.21
C VAL A 53 14.23 8.42 2.00
N CYS A 54 14.91 8.79 3.09
CA CYS A 54 15.97 9.79 3.11
C CYS A 54 17.31 9.14 3.48
N GLY A 55 18.42 9.73 3.06
CA GLY A 55 19.78 9.23 3.30
C GLY A 55 20.22 9.30 4.76
N SER A 56 19.48 10.01 5.62
CA SER A 56 19.70 10.01 7.06
C SER A 56 18.43 10.35 7.84
N ALA A 57 18.39 9.95 9.12
CA ALA A 57 17.30 10.29 10.04
C ALA A 57 17.14 11.81 10.23
N ASP A 58 18.25 12.55 10.24
CA ASP A 58 18.26 14.01 10.37
C ASP A 58 17.60 14.71 9.17
N VAL A 59 17.83 14.20 7.95
CA VAL A 59 17.12 14.65 6.75
C VAL A 59 15.63 14.28 6.83
N ALA A 60 15.29 13.08 7.29
CA ALA A 60 13.90 12.65 7.41
C ALA A 60 13.07 13.56 8.33
N VAL A 61 13.62 13.97 9.49
CA VAL A 61 12.96 14.92 10.41
C VAL A 61 12.72 16.27 9.74
N ARG A 62 13.70 16.79 8.99
CA ARG A 62 13.55 18.04 8.24
C ARG A 62 12.48 17.93 7.16
N VAL A 63 12.47 16.84 6.39
CA VAL A 63 11.45 16.56 5.38
C VAL A 63 10.06 16.47 6.00
N GLU A 64 9.90 15.76 7.12
CA GLU A 64 8.62 15.64 7.83
C GLU A 64 8.10 17.01 8.29
N SER A 65 8.98 17.90 8.78
CA SER A 65 8.59 19.27 9.16
C SER A 65 8.00 20.06 8.00
N GLN A 66 8.60 19.96 6.80
CA GLN A 66 8.13 20.65 5.60
C GLN A 66 6.84 20.02 5.09
N LEU A 67 6.72 18.69 5.14
CA LEU A 67 5.50 17.99 4.75
C LEU A 67 4.31 18.42 5.61
N LYS A 68 4.50 18.58 6.93
CA LYS A 68 3.46 19.10 7.84
C LYS A 68 3.04 20.52 7.47
N LEU A 69 3.98 21.39 7.10
CA LEU A 69 3.68 22.76 6.64
C LEU A 69 2.88 22.78 5.33
N VAL A 70 3.13 21.83 4.43
CA VAL A 70 2.38 21.68 3.18
C VAL A 70 0.97 21.13 3.43
N ILE A 71 0.83 20.11 4.28
CA ILE A 71 -0.47 19.47 4.58
C ILE A 71 -1.43 20.45 5.30
N ARG A 72 -0.89 21.27 6.22
CA ARG A 72 -1.69 22.14 7.08
C ARG A 72 -2.65 23.07 6.32
N PRO A 73 -2.23 23.82 5.28
CA PRO A 73 -3.15 24.64 4.48
C PRO A 73 -3.97 23.84 3.45
N MET A 74 -3.59 22.59 3.11
CA MET A 74 -4.35 21.79 2.13
C MET A 74 -5.66 21.25 2.72
N TYR A 75 -5.57 20.59 3.87
CA TYR A 75 -6.74 19.96 4.51
C TYR A 75 -6.61 19.86 6.03
N SER A 76 -5.67 20.59 6.65
CA SER A 76 -5.37 20.59 8.09
C SER A 76 -4.81 19.27 8.63
N ASN A 77 -5.60 18.19 8.64
CA ASN A 77 -5.22 16.88 9.17
C ASN A 77 -6.05 15.76 8.47
N PRO A 78 -5.50 14.54 8.35
CA PRO A 78 -6.15 13.46 7.59
C PRO A 78 -7.35 12.85 8.35
N PRO A 79 -8.31 12.23 7.64
CA PRO A 79 -9.43 11.53 8.26
C PRO A 79 -8.95 10.31 9.08
N ILE A 80 -9.51 10.15 10.29
CA ILE A 80 -9.02 9.16 11.26
C ILE A 80 -9.60 7.76 11.07
N HIS A 81 -10.84 7.63 10.57
CA HIS A 81 -11.58 6.36 10.64
C HIS A 81 -10.90 5.23 9.86
N GLY A 82 -10.67 5.42 8.55
CA GLY A 82 -9.92 4.46 7.73
C GLY A 82 -8.52 4.15 8.30
N ALA A 83 -7.81 5.16 8.81
CA ALA A 83 -6.49 4.95 9.42
C ALA A 83 -6.57 4.06 10.68
N SER A 84 -7.62 4.20 11.49
CA SER A 84 -7.86 3.34 12.65
C SER A 84 -8.20 1.90 12.28
N ILE A 85 -8.94 1.68 11.18
CA ILE A 85 -9.24 0.33 10.68
C ILE A 85 -7.93 -0.34 10.23
N VAL A 86 -7.16 0.33 9.37
CA VAL A 86 -5.86 -0.17 8.90
C VAL A 86 -4.94 -0.49 10.08
N ALA A 87 -4.81 0.45 11.04
CA ALA A 87 -3.96 0.26 12.19
C ALA A 87 -4.41 -0.91 13.08
N THR A 88 -5.71 -1.13 13.23
CA THR A 88 -6.25 -2.27 14.01
C THR A 88 -5.86 -3.60 13.35
N ILE A 89 -6.11 -3.74 12.04
CA ILE A 89 -5.80 -4.96 11.29
C ILE A 89 -4.29 -5.24 11.29
N LEU A 90 -3.46 -4.21 11.06
CA LEU A 90 -2.01 -4.40 10.95
C LEU A 90 -1.30 -4.64 12.29
N LYS A 91 -1.91 -4.23 13.42
CA LYS A 91 -1.31 -4.41 14.76
C LYS A 91 -1.70 -5.73 15.42
N ASP A 92 -2.83 -6.31 15.03
CA ASP A 92 -3.29 -7.59 15.54
C ASP A 92 -2.86 -8.73 14.61
N SER A 93 -2.10 -9.70 15.12
CA SER A 93 -1.55 -10.78 14.29
C SER A 93 -2.62 -11.73 13.75
N ALA A 94 -3.72 -11.93 14.47
CA ALA A 94 -4.82 -12.77 14.00
C ALA A 94 -5.56 -12.07 12.84
N MET A 95 -5.90 -10.79 13.00
CA MET A 95 -6.55 -10.00 11.96
C MET A 95 -5.65 -9.82 10.73
N PHE A 96 -4.34 -9.60 10.92
CA PHE A 96 -3.39 -9.53 9.82
C PHE A 96 -3.35 -10.83 9.02
N ASN A 97 -3.30 -11.97 9.71
CA ASN A 97 -3.28 -13.28 9.06
C ASN A 97 -4.59 -13.56 8.30
N GLU A 98 -5.74 -13.23 8.90
CA GLU A 98 -7.04 -13.34 8.23
C GLU A 98 -7.09 -12.47 6.97
N TRP A 99 -6.73 -11.20 7.10
CA TRP A 99 -6.70 -10.26 5.97
C TRP A 99 -5.76 -10.71 4.84
N THR A 100 -4.58 -11.25 5.14
CA THR A 100 -3.66 -11.74 4.10
C THR A 100 -4.22 -12.94 3.34
N VAL A 101 -5.00 -13.81 4.00
CA VAL A 101 -5.73 -14.91 3.34
C VAL A 101 -6.83 -14.36 2.42
N GLU A 102 -7.63 -13.41 2.90
CA GLU A 102 -8.67 -12.76 2.10
C GLU A 102 -8.10 -12.05 0.87
N LEU A 103 -7.00 -11.30 1.07
CA LEU A 103 -6.27 -10.61 0.02
C LEU A 103 -5.81 -11.57 -1.08
N LYS A 104 -5.19 -12.69 -0.68
CA LYS A 104 -4.78 -13.73 -1.61
C LYS A 104 -5.98 -14.32 -2.36
N GLY A 105 -7.08 -14.61 -1.67
CA GLY A 105 -8.30 -15.10 -2.29
C GLY A 105 -8.85 -14.16 -3.37
N MET A 106 -8.84 -12.85 -3.11
CA MET A 106 -9.22 -11.84 -4.10
C MET A 106 -8.29 -11.81 -5.33
N ALA A 107 -6.97 -11.86 -5.10
CA ALA A 107 -5.97 -11.88 -6.17
C ALA A 107 -6.08 -13.14 -7.04
N ASP A 108 -6.16 -14.32 -6.41
CA ASP A 108 -6.28 -15.61 -7.07
C ASP A 108 -7.55 -15.67 -7.94
N ARG A 109 -8.66 -15.11 -7.48
CA ARG A 109 -9.90 -15.02 -8.26
C ARG A 109 -9.70 -14.19 -9.54
N ILE A 110 -9.02 -13.05 -9.44
CA ILE A 110 -8.75 -12.18 -10.62
C ILE A 110 -7.83 -12.89 -11.61
N ILE A 111 -6.78 -13.53 -11.13
CA ILE A 111 -5.85 -14.31 -11.97
C ILE A 111 -6.61 -15.42 -12.70
N SER A 112 -7.45 -16.17 -11.98
CA SER A 112 -8.28 -17.23 -12.56
C SER A 112 -9.23 -16.71 -13.64
N MET A 113 -9.90 -15.57 -13.40
CA MET A 113 -10.78 -14.95 -14.40
C MET A 113 -10.03 -14.52 -15.67
N ARG A 114 -8.80 -14.01 -15.53
CA ARG A 114 -7.96 -13.66 -16.70
C ARG A 114 -7.63 -14.90 -17.54
N GLN A 115 -7.28 -16.00 -16.90
CA GLN A 115 -6.98 -17.26 -17.57
C GLN A 115 -8.22 -17.82 -18.28
N GLN A 116 -9.35 -17.88 -17.59
CA GLN A 116 -10.61 -18.37 -18.17
C GLN A 116 -11.06 -17.54 -19.38
N LEU A 117 -10.91 -16.22 -19.33
CA LEU A 117 -11.22 -15.35 -20.46
C LEU A 117 -10.30 -15.63 -21.66
N PHE A 118 -9.00 -15.81 -21.41
CA PHE A 118 -8.04 -16.14 -22.48
C PHE A 118 -8.38 -17.49 -23.13
N ASP A 119 -8.66 -18.51 -22.34
CA ASP A 119 -9.00 -19.85 -22.85
C ASP A 119 -10.32 -19.86 -23.64
N ALA A 120 -11.30 -19.05 -23.22
CA ALA A 120 -12.57 -18.90 -23.94
C ALA A 120 -12.42 -18.20 -25.31
N LEU A 121 -11.37 -17.40 -25.50
CA LEU A 121 -11.09 -16.68 -26.75
C LEU A 121 -10.07 -17.39 -27.64
N LYS A 122 -9.22 -18.25 -27.08
CA LYS A 122 -8.20 -19.00 -27.80
C LYS A 122 -8.86 -20.14 -28.56
N THR A 123 -9.26 -19.83 -29.79
CA THR A 123 -9.76 -20.79 -30.79
C THR A 123 -8.67 -21.77 -31.21
#